data_AF-A8QAG0-F1
#
_entry.id   AF-A8QAG0-F1
#
_cell.length_a   1.000
_cell.length_b   1.000
_cell.length_c   1.000
_cell.angle_alpha   90.00
_cell.angle_beta   90.00
_cell.angle_gamma   90.00
#
_symmetry.space_group_name_H-M   'P 1'
#
loop_
_entity.id
_entity.type
_entity.pdbx_description
1 polymer ?
#
loop_
_entity_poly.entity_id
_entity_poly.type
_entity_poly.pdbx_seq_one_letter_code
_entity_poly.pdbx_strand_id
1 'polypeptide(L)'
;MDPVYANDTSGCTAVAALIVPEPGSKGRRMYVANAGDSRCVLGLAGKAKPMSHDHKPGNAEEHARILNAGGFVEFDRVNGNLALSRAIGDFEFKQNASLPPEKQIVTADPEVLSHSWTGEEEFLVLACDGIWDCLSNQQVIDIVRRGIAEGKALDVITEELIDRCLAPDAEVGGIGCDNMTLLIVALLGDRTKEEWYQWVKSRVDDKVGHETPESVPPVFRSHGQQQHQASSTMLGGAAANAQHNVTMSLNGLSGSDILSAIPRVLSGQAAHEDFDIQNADDNDDHGRIVSADEDEAPSKQ
;
A
#
# COMPACT_ATOMS: atom_id res chain seq x y z
N MET A 1 27.13 -12.85 -13.78
CA MET A 1 26.21 -13.59 -12.90
C MET A 1 26.82 -14.95 -12.61
N ASP A 2 26.63 -15.45 -11.40
CA ASP A 2 27.01 -16.81 -11.02
C ASP A 2 26.20 -17.82 -11.87
N PRO A 3 26.84 -18.79 -12.55
CA PRO A 3 26.16 -19.78 -13.39
C PRO A 3 25.05 -20.56 -12.67
N VAL A 4 25.10 -20.66 -11.34
CA VAL A 4 24.08 -21.34 -10.53
C VAL A 4 22.71 -20.66 -10.64
N TYR A 5 22.68 -19.33 -10.82
CA TYR A 5 21.44 -18.53 -10.90
C TYR A 5 21.10 -18.10 -12.32
N ALA A 6 21.73 -18.69 -13.33
CA ALA A 6 21.55 -18.29 -14.74
C ALA A 6 20.09 -18.43 -15.23
N ASN A 7 19.28 -19.27 -14.56
CA ASN A 7 17.86 -19.50 -14.86
C ASN A 7 16.94 -19.05 -13.72
N ASP A 8 17.43 -18.24 -12.78
CA ASP A 8 16.59 -17.69 -11.72
C ASP A 8 15.69 -16.60 -12.31
N THR A 9 14.39 -16.87 -12.32
CA THR A 9 13.36 -15.94 -12.83
C THR A 9 12.77 -15.06 -11.74
N SER A 10 13.32 -15.08 -10.52
CA SER A 10 12.79 -14.30 -9.40
C SER A 10 12.84 -12.80 -9.66
N GLY A 11 11.93 -12.12 -8.97
CA GLY A 11 11.91 -10.68 -8.84
C GLY A 11 11.59 -10.28 -7.41
N CYS A 12 11.81 -9.01 -7.11
CA CYS A 12 11.43 -8.41 -5.84
C CYS A 12 10.98 -6.97 -6.01
N THR A 13 10.11 -6.54 -5.09
CA THR A 13 9.78 -5.14 -4.91
C THR A 13 10.88 -4.45 -4.10
N ALA A 14 10.90 -3.12 -4.15
CA ALA A 14 11.78 -2.32 -3.31
C ALA A 14 11.10 -1.01 -2.93
N VAL A 15 11.03 -0.75 -1.63
CA VAL A 15 10.72 0.57 -1.07
C VAL A 15 11.87 1.00 -0.17
N ALA A 16 12.39 2.20 -0.38
CA ALA A 16 13.55 2.71 0.34
C ALA A 16 13.36 4.19 0.71
N ALA A 17 13.79 4.56 1.91
CA ALA A 17 13.78 5.94 2.38
C ALA A 17 15.20 6.43 2.63
N LEU A 18 15.53 7.61 2.11
CA LEU A 18 16.78 8.31 2.30
C LEU A 18 16.52 9.67 2.95
N ILE A 19 17.13 9.89 4.12
CA ILE A 19 17.04 11.16 4.85
C ILE A 19 18.41 11.82 4.81
N VAL A 20 18.47 13.04 4.28
CA VAL A 20 19.71 13.82 4.13
C VAL A 20 19.54 15.22 4.71
N PRO A 21 20.64 15.90 5.11
CA PRO A 21 20.60 17.33 5.37
C PRO A 21 20.10 18.09 4.14
N GLU A 22 19.27 19.10 4.33
CA GLU A 22 18.77 19.91 3.23
C GLU A 22 19.79 21.04 2.91
N PRO A 23 20.32 21.11 1.67
CA PRO A 23 21.32 22.11 1.32
C PRO A 23 20.82 23.54 1.56
N GLY A 24 21.61 24.35 2.26
CA GLY A 24 21.26 25.75 2.54
C GLY A 24 20.23 25.94 3.66
N SER A 25 19.77 24.87 4.32
CA SER A 25 18.91 24.96 5.51
C SER A 25 19.53 24.19 6.68
N LYS A 26 19.03 24.43 7.91
CA LYS A 26 19.33 23.55 9.06
C LYS A 26 18.40 22.32 9.11
N GLY A 27 17.54 22.18 8.09
CA GLY A 27 16.54 21.14 8.00
C GLY A 27 17.07 19.83 7.43
N ARG A 28 16.14 18.91 7.25
CA ARG A 28 16.37 17.59 6.64
C ARG A 28 15.38 17.43 5.49
N ARG A 29 15.76 16.64 4.50
CA ARG A 29 14.89 16.23 3.40
C ARG A 29 14.83 14.72 3.31
N MET A 30 13.61 14.20 3.17
CA MET A 30 13.33 12.80 2.92
C MET A 30 13.10 12.60 1.42
N TYR A 31 13.68 11.52 0.89
CA TYR A 31 13.36 10.96 -0.41
C TYR A 31 12.90 9.53 -0.20
N VAL A 32 11.80 9.14 -0.81
CA VAL A 32 11.32 7.76 -0.79
C VAL A 32 11.22 7.27 -2.23
N ALA A 33 11.93 6.20 -2.52
CA ALA A 33 11.91 5.53 -3.81
C ALA A 33 11.11 4.22 -3.69
N ASN A 34 10.19 3.98 -4.62
CA ASN A 34 9.39 2.75 -4.66
C ASN A 34 9.36 2.13 -6.06
N ALA A 35 9.55 0.82 -6.13
CA ALA A 35 9.34 -0.01 -7.31
C ALA A 35 8.64 -1.30 -6.87
N GLY A 36 7.33 -1.38 -7.09
CA GLY A 36 6.47 -2.47 -6.63
C GLY A 36 5.31 -1.98 -5.76
N ASP A 37 4.71 -2.89 -4.99
CA ASP A 37 3.53 -2.67 -4.15
C ASP A 37 3.81 -2.77 -2.65
N SER A 38 5.09 -2.80 -2.25
CA SER A 38 5.46 -2.33 -0.92
C SER A 38 5.22 -0.83 -0.81
N ARG A 39 4.99 -0.34 0.41
CA ARG A 39 4.59 1.05 0.63
C ARG A 39 5.28 1.68 1.82
N CYS A 40 5.53 2.98 1.69
CA CYS A 40 6.04 3.84 2.75
C CYS A 40 5.04 4.94 3.09
N VAL A 41 4.77 5.11 4.38
CA VAL A 41 3.81 6.09 4.91
C VAL A 41 4.45 6.84 6.07
N LEU A 42 4.36 8.18 6.03
CA LEU A 42 4.82 9.08 7.08
C LEU A 42 3.66 9.40 8.04
N GLY A 43 3.91 9.25 9.34
CA GLY A 43 3.05 9.81 10.39
C GLY A 43 3.38 11.28 10.59
N LEU A 44 2.51 12.17 10.09
CA LEU A 44 2.70 13.62 10.13
C LEU A 44 1.59 14.26 10.98
N ALA A 45 1.92 14.69 12.20
CA ALA A 45 0.94 15.15 13.20
C ALA A 45 -0.27 14.19 13.32
N GLY A 46 -0.01 12.88 13.38
CA GLY A 46 -1.03 11.83 13.42
C GLY A 46 -1.74 11.52 12.11
N LYS A 47 -1.61 12.33 11.06
CA LYS A 47 -2.20 12.04 9.76
C LYS A 47 -1.25 11.19 8.93
N ALA A 48 -1.77 10.15 8.29
CA ALA A 48 -1.02 9.40 7.30
C ALA A 48 -0.76 10.26 6.06
N LYS A 49 0.51 10.45 5.74
CA LYS A 49 0.97 11.02 4.49
C LYS A 49 1.67 9.93 3.67
N PRO A 50 1.06 9.44 2.57
CA PRO A 50 1.73 8.52 1.66
C PRO A 50 3.03 9.12 1.15
N MET A 51 4.11 8.35 1.22
CA MET A 51 5.42 8.70 0.67
C MET A 51 5.81 7.80 -0.52
N SER A 52 4.93 6.90 -0.93
CA SER A 52 4.99 6.14 -2.17
C SER A 52 3.59 5.68 -2.58
N HIS A 53 3.42 5.31 -3.85
CA HIS A 53 2.23 4.63 -4.36
C HIS A 53 2.56 3.22 -4.83
N ASP A 54 1.62 2.30 -4.67
CA ASP A 54 1.77 0.92 -5.11
C ASP A 54 1.71 0.85 -6.63
N HIS A 55 2.62 0.10 -7.23
CA HIS A 55 2.70 -0.08 -8.67
C HIS A 55 1.96 -1.33 -9.10
N LYS A 56 0.65 -1.17 -9.34
CA LYS A 56 -0.24 -2.23 -9.82
C LYS A 56 -0.50 -2.10 -11.33
N PRO A 57 -0.67 -3.21 -12.08
CA PRO A 57 -0.91 -3.19 -13.52
C PRO A 57 -2.14 -2.38 -13.95
N GLY A 58 -3.16 -2.27 -13.11
CA GLY A 58 -4.37 -1.47 -13.36
C GLY A 58 -4.18 0.05 -13.21
N ASN A 59 -3.08 0.53 -12.64
CA ASN A 59 -2.81 1.97 -12.52
C ASN A 59 -2.64 2.59 -13.92
N ALA A 60 -3.21 3.78 -14.15
CA ALA A 60 -3.30 4.36 -15.48
C ALA A 60 -1.94 4.48 -16.20
N GLU A 61 -0.90 4.98 -15.52
CA GLU A 61 0.45 5.12 -16.09
C GLU A 61 1.12 3.76 -16.36
N GLU A 62 0.94 2.81 -15.44
CA GLU A 62 1.51 1.47 -15.52
C GLU A 62 0.87 0.67 -16.66
N HIS A 63 -0.46 0.69 -16.72
CA HIS A 63 -1.26 0.09 -17.78
C HIS A 63 -0.86 0.63 -19.16
N ALA A 64 -0.71 1.95 -19.28
CA ALA A 64 -0.28 2.58 -20.52
C ALA A 64 1.14 2.12 -20.92
N ARG A 65 2.08 2.06 -19.98
CA ARG A 65 3.44 1.54 -20.25
C ARG A 65 3.40 0.09 -20.72
N ILE A 66 2.66 -0.77 -20.03
CA ILE A 66 2.51 -2.20 -20.37
C ILE A 66 2.02 -2.38 -21.81
N LEU A 67 0.95 -1.68 -22.19
CA LEU A 67 0.41 -1.74 -23.56
C LEU A 67 1.39 -1.21 -24.60
N ASN A 68 2.01 -0.06 -24.34
CA ASN A 68 3.00 0.54 -25.24
C ASN A 68 4.24 -0.34 -25.44
N ALA A 69 4.57 -1.17 -24.44
CA ALA A 69 5.65 -2.13 -24.51
C ALA A 69 5.28 -3.45 -25.23
N GLY A 70 4.02 -3.58 -25.68
CA GLY A 70 3.49 -4.75 -26.38
C GLY A 70 2.90 -5.84 -25.47
N GLY A 71 2.75 -5.57 -24.18
CA GLY A 71 2.07 -6.44 -23.23
C GLY A 71 0.56 -6.19 -23.16
N PHE A 72 -0.12 -6.89 -22.26
CA PHE A 72 -1.52 -6.67 -21.92
C PHE A 72 -1.75 -6.81 -20.41
N VAL A 73 -2.91 -6.36 -19.93
CA VAL A 73 -3.33 -6.54 -18.53
C VAL A 73 -4.61 -7.36 -18.50
N GLU A 74 -4.60 -8.44 -17.73
CA GLU A 74 -5.75 -9.32 -17.54
C GLU A 74 -5.87 -9.67 -16.05
N PHE A 75 -7.05 -9.48 -15.45
CA PHE A 75 -7.28 -9.69 -14.01
C PHE A 75 -6.26 -8.98 -13.09
N ASP A 76 -5.92 -7.73 -13.43
CA ASP A 76 -4.88 -6.92 -12.75
C ASP A 76 -3.49 -7.56 -12.75
N ARG A 77 -3.20 -8.40 -13.76
CA ARG A 77 -1.91 -9.04 -13.96
C ARG A 77 -1.33 -8.72 -15.33
N VAL A 78 -0.05 -8.39 -15.35
CA VAL A 78 0.76 -8.24 -16.55
C VAL A 78 0.79 -9.57 -17.31
N ASN A 79 0.34 -9.54 -18.56
CA ASN A 79 0.21 -10.70 -19.44
C ASN A 79 -0.56 -11.88 -18.79
N GLY A 80 -1.50 -11.57 -17.88
CA GLY A 80 -2.26 -12.56 -17.11
C GLY A 80 -1.45 -13.32 -16.05
N ASN A 81 -0.17 -12.97 -15.84
CA ASN A 81 0.75 -13.69 -14.97
C ASN A 81 1.12 -12.90 -13.70
N LEU A 82 1.83 -11.77 -13.85
CA LEU A 82 2.46 -11.06 -12.74
C LEU A 82 1.56 -9.93 -12.20
N ALA A 83 1.27 -9.91 -10.89
CA ALA A 83 0.44 -8.89 -10.24
C ALA A 83 1.19 -7.57 -9.92
N LEU A 84 2.45 -7.45 -10.36
CA LEU A 84 3.31 -6.29 -10.19
C LEU A 84 3.56 -5.63 -11.55
N SER A 85 3.53 -4.30 -11.59
CA SER A 85 3.98 -3.56 -12.77
C SER A 85 5.43 -3.08 -12.66
N ARG A 86 5.99 -2.99 -11.44
CA ARG A 86 7.40 -2.65 -11.22
C ARG A 86 8.06 -3.61 -10.26
N ALA A 87 9.29 -4.01 -10.58
CA ALA A 87 10.09 -4.94 -9.78
C ALA A 87 11.56 -4.91 -10.23
N ILE A 88 12.47 -5.27 -9.34
CA ILE A 88 13.86 -5.64 -9.66
C ILE A 88 13.88 -7.14 -10.01
N GLY A 89 14.70 -7.58 -10.96
CA GLY A 89 14.63 -8.96 -11.47
C GLY A 89 13.57 -9.10 -12.56
N ASP A 90 12.82 -10.20 -12.59
CA ASP A 90 11.74 -10.46 -13.56
C ASP A 90 12.17 -10.21 -15.02
N PHE A 91 13.39 -10.64 -15.37
CA PHE A 91 14.02 -10.28 -16.63
C PHE A 91 13.24 -10.76 -17.85
N GLU A 92 12.41 -11.81 -17.73
CA GLU A 92 11.56 -12.30 -18.81
C GLU A 92 10.57 -11.23 -19.32
N PHE A 93 10.16 -10.29 -18.46
CA PHE A 93 9.28 -9.17 -18.81
C PHE A 93 10.03 -7.94 -19.34
N LYS A 94 11.36 -8.03 -19.47
CA LYS A 94 12.29 -6.93 -19.79
C LYS A 94 13.15 -7.19 -21.03
N GLN A 95 12.67 -8.04 -21.93
CA GLN A 95 13.42 -8.51 -23.10
C GLN A 95 13.18 -7.68 -24.38
N ASN A 96 12.43 -6.57 -24.31
CA ASN A 96 12.19 -5.75 -25.50
C ASN A 96 13.42 -4.90 -25.82
N ALA A 97 14.27 -5.39 -26.72
CA ALA A 97 15.51 -4.74 -27.14
C ALA A 97 15.31 -3.38 -27.85
N SER A 98 14.09 -3.05 -28.26
CA SER A 98 13.77 -1.78 -28.92
C SER A 98 13.35 -0.69 -27.92
N LEU A 99 13.20 -1.03 -26.64
CA LEU A 99 12.78 -0.12 -25.59
C LEU A 99 13.87 0.07 -24.55
N PRO A 100 14.01 1.27 -23.97
CA PRO A 100 14.91 1.47 -22.84
C PRO A 100 14.37 0.75 -21.58
N PRO A 101 15.21 0.51 -20.55
CA PRO A 101 14.85 -0.25 -19.35
C PRO A 101 13.58 0.24 -18.65
N GLU A 102 13.37 1.56 -18.60
CA GLU A 102 12.24 2.19 -17.93
C GLU A 102 10.90 2.01 -18.65
N LYS A 103 10.93 1.63 -19.94
CA LYS A 103 9.74 1.44 -20.78
C LYS A 103 9.41 -0.03 -21.04
N GLN A 104 10.04 -0.96 -20.33
CA GLN A 104 9.70 -2.38 -20.42
C GLN A 104 8.29 -2.66 -19.86
N ILE A 105 7.74 -3.84 -20.16
CA ILE A 105 6.41 -4.25 -19.66
C ILE A 105 6.39 -4.20 -18.12
N VAL A 106 7.42 -4.76 -17.49
CA VAL A 106 7.73 -4.57 -16.06
C VAL A 106 9.02 -3.76 -15.98
N THR A 107 9.07 -2.72 -15.15
CA THR A 107 10.25 -1.85 -15.02
C THR A 107 10.83 -1.88 -13.61
N ALA A 108 12.13 -1.66 -13.47
CA ALA A 108 12.79 -1.42 -12.18
C ALA A 108 12.93 0.08 -11.85
N ASP A 109 12.41 0.95 -12.73
CA ASP A 109 12.47 2.41 -12.56
C ASP A 109 11.56 2.85 -11.40
N PRO A 110 12.11 3.43 -10.32
CA PRO A 110 11.31 3.76 -9.14
C PRO A 110 10.56 5.09 -9.31
N GLU A 111 9.38 5.18 -8.72
CA GLU A 111 8.81 6.48 -8.35
C GLU A 111 9.62 7.06 -7.18
N VAL A 112 9.95 8.35 -7.22
CA VAL A 112 10.62 9.05 -6.12
C VAL A 112 9.81 10.24 -5.65
N LEU A 113 9.32 10.18 -4.41
CA LEU A 113 8.67 11.31 -3.74
C LEU A 113 9.61 11.94 -2.73
N SER A 114 9.45 13.25 -2.48
CA SER A 114 10.27 13.98 -1.51
C SER A 114 9.44 14.79 -0.53
N HIS A 115 10.01 15.01 0.65
CA HIS A 115 9.40 15.79 1.71
C HIS A 115 10.47 16.54 2.52
N SER A 116 10.35 17.87 2.59
CA SER A 116 11.14 18.69 3.50
C SER A 116 10.50 18.68 4.89
N TRP A 117 11.34 18.57 5.93
CA TRP A 117 10.89 18.57 7.33
C TRP A 117 10.09 19.81 7.69
N THR A 118 9.03 19.61 8.43
CA THR A 118 8.15 20.65 8.97
C THR A 118 8.24 20.74 10.50
N GLY A 119 8.82 19.72 11.16
CA GLY A 119 8.86 19.60 12.61
C GLY A 119 7.68 18.79 13.18
N GLU A 120 6.78 18.36 12.30
CA GLU A 120 5.54 17.62 12.60
C GLU A 120 5.68 16.12 12.34
N GLU A 121 6.82 15.68 11.80
CA GLU A 121 7.10 14.28 11.48
C GLU A 121 7.32 13.46 12.75
N GLU A 122 6.47 12.46 12.98
CA GLU A 122 6.51 11.64 14.21
C GLU A 122 7.34 10.36 13.98
N PHE A 123 7.01 9.62 12.92
CA PHE A 123 7.66 8.36 12.55
C PHE A 123 7.38 8.02 11.08
N LEU A 124 8.17 7.11 10.52
CA LEU A 124 7.99 6.57 9.17
C LEU A 124 7.71 5.07 9.26
N VAL A 125 6.80 4.57 8.42
CA VAL A 125 6.48 3.15 8.31
C VAL A 125 6.79 2.67 6.89
N LEU A 126 7.53 1.57 6.77
CA LEU A 126 7.75 0.84 5.52
C LEU A 126 7.27 -0.60 5.71
N ALA A 127 6.45 -1.11 4.79
CA ALA A 127 6.01 -2.50 4.85
C ALA A 127 5.69 -3.06 3.46
N CYS A 128 5.65 -4.38 3.37
CA CYS A 128 5.10 -5.09 2.21
C CYS A 128 3.56 -5.07 2.19
N ASP A 129 2.99 -5.45 1.06
CA ASP A 129 1.56 -5.60 0.80
C ASP A 129 0.86 -6.53 1.78
N GLY A 130 1.54 -7.56 2.32
CA GLY A 130 1.01 -8.39 3.41
C GLY A 130 0.50 -7.61 4.64
N ILE A 131 0.96 -6.36 4.84
CA ILE A 131 0.38 -5.43 5.82
C ILE A 131 -0.67 -4.52 5.20
N TRP A 132 -0.38 -3.93 4.04
CA TRP A 132 -1.22 -2.90 3.40
C TRP A 132 -2.51 -3.42 2.78
N ASP A 133 -2.59 -4.72 2.49
CA ASP A 133 -3.81 -5.40 2.08
C ASP A 133 -4.78 -5.61 3.26
N CYS A 134 -4.27 -5.61 4.49
CA CYS A 134 -5.06 -5.79 5.71
C CYS A 134 -5.50 -4.46 6.32
N LEU A 135 -4.65 -3.44 6.27
CA LEU A 135 -4.83 -2.17 6.96
C LEU A 135 -4.59 -0.98 6.03
N SER A 136 -5.47 0.01 6.11
CA SER A 136 -5.27 1.29 5.42
C SER A 136 -4.10 2.09 6.02
N ASN A 137 -3.59 3.05 5.25
CA ASN A 137 -2.53 3.96 5.67
C ASN A 137 -2.82 4.61 7.03
N GLN A 138 -4.03 5.14 7.22
CA GLN A 138 -4.39 5.81 8.48
C GLN A 138 -4.48 4.83 9.65
N GLN A 139 -5.05 3.64 9.44
CA GLN A 139 -5.13 2.63 10.51
C GLN A 139 -3.76 2.19 11.02
N VAL A 140 -2.78 2.02 10.13
CA VAL A 140 -1.39 1.71 10.51
C VAL A 140 -0.80 2.85 11.34
N ILE A 141 -0.93 4.10 10.89
CA ILE A 141 -0.44 5.27 11.63
C ILE A 141 -1.13 5.39 13.00
N ASP A 142 -2.44 5.15 13.09
CA ASP A 142 -3.18 5.21 14.34
C ASP A 142 -2.70 4.16 15.35
N ILE A 143 -2.52 2.92 14.91
CA ILE A 143 -2.03 1.82 15.76
C ILE A 143 -0.63 2.15 16.28
N VAL A 144 0.28 2.57 15.39
CA VAL A 144 1.66 2.90 15.75
C VAL A 144 1.69 4.09 16.70
N ARG A 145 0.97 5.18 16.38
CA ARG A 145 0.94 6.40 17.20
C ARG A 145 0.35 6.15 18.58
N ARG A 146 -0.71 5.34 18.68
CA ARG A 146 -1.30 4.91 19.96
C ARG A 146 -0.32 4.08 20.78
N GLY A 147 0.34 3.08 20.18
CA GLY A 147 1.34 2.27 20.86
C GLY A 147 2.53 3.08 21.39
N ILE A 148 2.98 4.10 20.64
CA ILE A 148 4.00 5.04 21.11
C ILE A 148 3.49 5.85 22.30
N ALA A 149 2.27 6.39 22.25
CA ALA A 149 1.69 7.16 23.36
C ALA A 149 1.51 6.33 24.65
N GLU A 150 1.26 5.03 24.50
CA GLU A 150 1.21 4.06 25.60
C GLU A 150 2.60 3.69 26.15
N GLY A 151 3.68 4.16 25.51
CA GLY A 151 5.06 3.92 25.90
C GLY A 151 5.60 2.54 25.48
N LYS A 152 4.94 1.86 24.53
CA LYS A 152 5.40 0.57 24.02
C LYS A 152 6.67 0.72 23.19
N ALA A 153 7.54 -0.29 23.24
CA ALA A 153 8.70 -0.36 22.36
C ALA A 153 8.27 -0.63 20.91
N LEU A 154 9.04 -0.13 19.93
CA LEU A 154 8.66 -0.18 18.52
C LEU A 154 8.58 -1.61 17.95
N ASP A 155 9.40 -2.52 18.45
CA ASP A 155 9.37 -3.95 18.16
C ASP A 155 8.06 -4.58 18.65
N VAL A 156 7.63 -4.27 19.87
CA VAL A 156 6.33 -4.73 20.40
C VAL A 156 5.16 -4.20 19.56
N ILE A 157 5.21 -2.92 19.16
CA ILE A 157 4.19 -2.33 18.27
C ILE A 157 4.18 -3.04 16.91
N THR A 158 5.37 -3.41 16.41
CA THR A 158 5.53 -4.12 15.13
C THR A 158 4.91 -5.52 15.21
N GLU A 159 5.20 -6.28 16.28
CA GLU A 159 4.62 -7.60 16.53
C GLU A 159 3.09 -7.53 16.62
N GLU A 160 2.56 -6.61 17.43
CA GLU A 160 1.10 -6.43 17.59
C GLU A 160 0.40 -6.07 16.27
N LEU A 161 1.07 -5.30 15.40
CA LEU A 161 0.52 -4.91 14.10
C LEU A 161 0.54 -6.10 13.13
N ILE A 162 1.62 -6.88 13.09
CA ILE A 162 1.71 -8.10 12.30
C ILE A 162 0.63 -9.10 12.75
N ASP A 163 0.48 -9.34 14.06
CA ASP A 163 -0.53 -10.25 14.60
C ASP A 163 -1.97 -9.86 14.22
N ARG A 164 -2.25 -8.55 14.09
CA ARG A 164 -3.56 -8.05 13.63
C ARG A 164 -3.82 -8.37 12.16
N CYS A 165 -2.78 -8.46 11.34
CA CYS A 165 -2.88 -8.76 9.91
C CYS A 165 -2.93 -10.27 9.64
N LEU A 166 -2.54 -11.13 10.60
CA LEU A 166 -2.58 -12.57 10.43
C LEU A 166 -4.02 -13.09 10.32
N ALA A 167 -4.29 -13.82 9.23
CA ALA A 167 -5.56 -14.49 9.04
C ALA A 167 -5.74 -15.60 10.09
N PRO A 168 -6.96 -15.78 10.64
CA PRO A 168 -7.23 -16.88 11.56
C PRO A 168 -7.17 -18.26 10.90
N ASP A 169 -7.40 -18.31 9.58
CA ASP A 169 -7.36 -19.50 8.75
C ASP A 169 -7.06 -19.12 7.29
N ALA A 170 -6.76 -20.12 6.45
CA ALA A 170 -6.44 -19.93 5.04
C ALA A 170 -7.68 -19.80 4.14
N GLU A 171 -8.90 -19.86 4.69
CA GLU A 171 -10.15 -19.82 3.92
C GLU A 171 -10.62 -18.39 3.64
N VAL A 172 -10.01 -17.38 4.27
CA VAL A 172 -10.41 -15.96 4.20
C VAL A 172 -9.98 -15.25 2.90
N GLY A 173 -9.89 -15.97 1.79
CA GLY A 173 -9.68 -15.37 0.46
C GLY A 173 -8.31 -14.71 0.26
N GLY A 174 -7.29 -15.17 0.99
CA GLY A 174 -5.88 -14.78 0.79
C GLY A 174 -5.39 -13.57 1.58
N ILE A 175 -6.29 -12.72 2.09
CA ILE A 175 -5.91 -11.58 2.94
C ILE A 175 -5.32 -12.13 4.25
N GLY A 176 -4.15 -11.61 4.65
CA GLY A 176 -3.48 -12.01 5.88
C GLY A 176 -2.76 -13.35 5.84
N CYS A 177 -2.61 -13.95 4.65
CA CYS A 177 -1.91 -15.23 4.43
C CYS A 177 -0.51 -15.06 3.81
N ASP A 178 -0.08 -13.83 3.54
CA ASP A 178 1.20 -13.54 2.88
C ASP A 178 2.36 -13.43 3.87
N ASN A 179 3.58 -13.35 3.36
CA ASN A 179 4.74 -12.89 4.11
C ASN A 179 4.52 -11.44 4.56
N MET A 180 4.94 -11.15 5.79
CA MET A 180 4.77 -9.84 6.39
C MET A 180 6.12 -9.31 6.87
N THR A 181 6.47 -8.11 6.39
CA THR A 181 7.64 -7.36 6.84
C THR A 181 7.21 -5.93 7.11
N LEU A 182 7.55 -5.41 8.28
CA LEU A 182 7.21 -4.07 8.74
C LEU A 182 8.43 -3.44 9.42
N LEU A 183 8.71 -2.18 9.08
CA LEU A 183 9.73 -1.35 9.70
C LEU A 183 9.11 -0.05 10.19
N ILE A 184 9.30 0.26 11.47
CA ILE A 184 8.93 1.54 12.08
C ILE A 184 10.22 2.31 12.39
N VAL A 185 10.34 3.53 11.85
CA VAL A 185 11.48 4.42 12.06
C VAL A 185 11.03 5.64 12.87
N ALA A 186 11.47 5.75 14.12
CA ALA A 186 11.23 6.95 14.93
C ALA A 186 12.01 8.15 14.38
N LEU A 187 11.31 9.26 14.15
CA LEU A 187 11.90 10.50 13.67
C LEU A 187 12.09 11.46 14.85
N LEU A 188 13.21 11.31 15.56
CA LEU A 188 13.45 12.03 16.81
C LEU A 188 13.65 13.56 16.61
N GLY A 189 14.15 13.95 15.44
CA GLY A 189 14.63 15.30 15.22
C GLY A 189 15.82 15.59 16.14
N ASP A 190 15.69 16.59 17.00
CA ASP A 190 16.72 16.97 17.98
C ASP A 190 16.39 16.50 19.42
N ARG A 191 15.36 15.67 19.56
CA ARG A 191 14.91 15.10 20.83
C ARG A 191 15.69 13.84 21.19
N THR A 192 15.79 13.54 22.48
CA THR A 192 16.12 12.18 22.94
C THR A 192 14.98 11.21 22.63
N LYS A 193 15.23 9.91 22.78
CA LYS A 193 14.18 8.88 22.64
C LYS A 193 13.06 9.12 23.63
N GLU A 194 13.37 9.38 24.89
CA GLU A 194 12.41 9.61 25.96
C GLU A 194 11.57 10.86 25.70
N GLU A 195 12.22 11.96 25.27
CA GLU A 195 11.54 13.21 24.90
C GLU A 195 10.60 13.00 23.70
N TRP A 196 11.01 12.20 22.71
CA TRP A 196 10.16 11.87 21.56
C TRP A 196 8.92 11.07 21.97
N TYR A 197 9.04 10.07 22.85
CA TYR A 197 7.89 9.34 23.39
C TYR A 197 6.92 10.26 24.13
N GLN A 198 7.43 11.14 25.02
CA GLN A 198 6.59 12.10 25.73
C GLN A 198 5.94 13.11 24.78
N TRP A 199 6.67 13.53 23.74
CA TRP A 199 6.15 14.43 22.73
C TRP A 199 4.98 13.79 21.97
N VAL A 200 5.14 12.58 21.41
CA VAL A 200 4.04 11.89 20.71
C VAL A 200 2.86 11.65 21.65
N LYS A 201 3.11 11.22 22.91
CA LYS A 201 2.07 11.03 23.92
C LYS A 201 1.26 12.32 24.16
N SER A 202 1.93 13.44 24.43
CA SER A 202 1.25 14.72 24.66
C SER A 202 0.36 15.12 23.48
N ARG A 203 0.80 14.84 22.25
CA ARG A 203 0.02 15.14 21.05
C ARG A 203 -1.22 14.26 20.90
N VAL A 204 -1.16 13.01 21.33
CA VAL A 204 -2.34 12.14 21.38
C VAL A 204 -3.30 12.61 22.47
N ASP A 205 -2.81 12.87 23.68
CA ASP A 205 -3.62 13.33 24.83
C ASP A 205 -4.31 14.68 24.53
N ASP A 206 -3.57 15.62 23.92
CA ASP A 206 -4.06 16.96 23.57
C ASP A 206 -4.76 17.01 22.20
N LYS A 207 -4.91 15.87 21.51
CA LYS A 207 -5.56 15.74 20.19
C LYS A 207 -4.98 16.65 19.11
N VAL A 208 -3.65 16.77 19.06
CA VAL A 208 -2.96 17.62 18.09
C VAL A 208 -2.89 16.92 16.73
N GLY A 209 -3.42 17.59 15.70
CA GLY A 209 -3.44 17.09 14.32
C GLY A 209 -4.62 16.12 14.10
N HIS A 210 -4.34 14.91 13.62
CA HIS A 210 -5.36 13.86 13.57
C HIS A 210 -5.65 13.33 14.98
N GLU A 211 -6.93 13.16 15.31
CA GLU A 211 -7.36 12.57 16.58
C GLU A 211 -7.13 11.05 16.53
N THR A 212 -6.08 10.56 17.17
CA THR A 212 -5.75 9.14 17.19
C THR A 212 -6.78 8.36 18.00
N PRO A 213 -7.50 7.40 17.40
CA PRO A 213 -8.55 6.65 18.09
C PRO A 213 -7.98 5.80 19.23
N GLU A 214 -8.83 5.48 20.20
CA GLU A 214 -8.49 4.54 21.30
C GLU A 214 -8.25 3.11 20.78
N SER A 215 -8.92 2.73 19.71
CA SER A 215 -8.71 1.45 19.06
C SER A 215 -9.06 1.50 17.58
N VAL A 216 -8.35 0.71 16.79
CA VAL A 216 -8.69 0.42 15.40
C VAL A 216 -9.45 -0.91 15.36
N PRO A 217 -10.58 -1.00 14.63
CA PRO A 217 -11.33 -2.24 14.46
C PRO A 217 -10.45 -3.40 13.99
N PRO A 218 -10.70 -4.63 14.46
CA PRO A 218 -9.93 -5.80 14.01
C PRO A 218 -10.16 -6.05 12.51
N VAL A 219 -9.11 -6.51 11.82
CA VAL A 219 -9.15 -6.86 10.39
C VAL A 219 -10.14 -8.01 10.18
N PHE A 220 -10.04 -9.04 11.02
CA PHE A 220 -10.89 -10.22 10.97
C PHE A 220 -11.91 -10.19 12.10
N ARG A 221 -13.19 -10.43 11.77
CA ARG A 221 -14.23 -10.58 12.80
C ARG A 221 -14.03 -11.92 13.49
N SER A 222 -13.83 -11.91 14.80
CA SER A 222 -13.77 -13.13 15.61
C SER A 222 -15.09 -13.92 15.50
N HIS A 223 -14.98 -15.23 15.28
CA HIS A 223 -16.09 -16.19 15.13
C HIS A 223 -17.11 -16.21 16.29
N GLY A 224 -16.86 -15.52 17.41
CA GLY A 224 -17.75 -15.45 18.58
C GLY A 224 -18.88 -14.41 18.53
N GLN A 225 -18.95 -13.52 17.52
CA GLN A 225 -20.00 -12.50 17.44
C GLN A 225 -21.23 -12.89 16.59
N GLN A 226 -21.21 -14.04 15.91
CA GLN A 226 -22.37 -14.50 15.12
C GLN A 226 -23.52 -15.08 15.95
N GLN A 227 -23.31 -15.49 17.21
CA GLN A 227 -24.35 -16.19 17.99
C GLN A 227 -25.29 -15.29 18.82
N HIS A 228 -25.03 -13.98 18.94
CA HIS A 228 -25.85 -13.11 19.81
C HIS A 228 -26.88 -12.22 19.10
N GLN A 229 -26.94 -12.18 17.77
CA GLN A 229 -27.98 -11.44 17.03
C GLN A 229 -29.10 -12.32 16.43
N ALA A 230 -28.99 -13.65 16.48
CA ALA A 230 -30.02 -14.55 15.96
C ALA A 230 -31.14 -14.89 16.98
N SER A 231 -31.12 -14.31 18.19
CA SER A 231 -32.02 -14.69 19.29
C SER A 231 -33.00 -13.58 19.74
N SER A 232 -32.98 -12.39 19.13
CA SER A 232 -33.85 -11.27 19.55
C SER A 232 -34.97 -10.89 18.59
N THR A 233 -35.26 -11.69 17.56
CA THR A 233 -36.28 -11.36 16.53
C THR A 233 -37.38 -12.43 16.36
N MET A 234 -37.65 -13.22 17.40
CA MET A 234 -38.72 -14.25 17.38
C MET A 234 -39.70 -14.11 18.55
N LEU A 235 -40.18 -12.88 18.82
CA LEU A 235 -41.37 -12.66 19.66
C LEU A 235 -42.04 -11.33 19.26
N GLY A 236 -43.07 -11.41 18.41
CA GLY A 236 -44.03 -10.31 18.24
C GLY A 236 -44.77 -10.27 16.90
N GLY A 237 -46.03 -10.70 16.90
CA GLY A 237 -47.08 -10.09 16.06
C GLY A 237 -47.53 -10.86 14.83
N ALA A 238 -48.67 -11.55 14.96
CA ALA A 238 -49.47 -12.08 13.86
C ALA A 238 -50.32 -10.98 13.19
N ALA A 239 -50.51 -11.05 11.86
CA ALA A 239 -51.82 -11.08 11.17
C ALA A 239 -51.69 -10.85 9.65
N ALA A 240 -52.31 -11.77 8.87
CA ALA A 240 -52.96 -11.65 7.54
C ALA A 240 -52.25 -10.84 6.41
N ASN A 241 -52.19 -11.26 5.13
CA ASN A 241 -53.20 -11.94 4.33
C ASN A 241 -52.65 -12.42 2.96
N ALA A 242 -53.20 -13.53 2.46
CA ALA A 242 -53.52 -13.90 1.07
C ALA A 242 -52.46 -14.00 -0.08
N GLN A 243 -52.30 -15.26 -0.54
CA GLN A 243 -52.46 -15.77 -1.92
C GLN A 243 -51.42 -15.41 -3.01
N HIS A 244 -50.59 -16.39 -3.40
CA HIS A 244 -50.83 -17.20 -4.62
C HIS A 244 -49.90 -18.42 -4.69
N ASN A 245 -50.46 -19.57 -5.07
CA ASN A 245 -49.78 -20.84 -5.34
C ASN A 245 -48.96 -20.77 -6.63
N VAL A 246 -47.82 -21.47 -6.70
CA VAL A 246 -47.56 -22.55 -7.67
C VAL A 246 -46.53 -23.52 -7.08
N THR A 247 -46.94 -24.77 -6.90
CA THR A 247 -46.06 -25.94 -6.71
C THR A 247 -45.81 -26.57 -8.06
N MET A 248 -44.55 -26.78 -8.45
CA MET A 248 -44.18 -27.82 -9.44
C MET A 248 -42.83 -28.41 -9.03
N SER A 249 -42.88 -29.68 -8.64
CA SER A 249 -41.75 -30.59 -8.54
C SER A 249 -41.42 -31.12 -9.94
N LEU A 250 -40.14 -31.20 -10.30
CA LEU A 250 -39.67 -31.93 -11.48
C LEU A 250 -38.41 -32.72 -11.14
N ASN A 251 -38.57 -34.04 -11.13
CA ASN A 251 -37.51 -35.03 -11.21
C ASN A 251 -36.95 -35.08 -12.64
N GLY A 252 -35.62 -35.10 -12.74
CA GLY A 252 -34.82 -35.88 -13.70
C GLY A 252 -34.88 -35.53 -15.19
N LEU A 253 -33.86 -34.81 -15.67
CA LEU A 253 -33.28 -35.00 -17.00
C LEU A 253 -31.76 -34.76 -16.96
N SER A 254 -31.08 -35.52 -17.81
CA SER A 254 -29.65 -35.70 -17.99
C SER A 254 -28.96 -34.62 -18.84
N GLY A 255 -27.66 -34.42 -18.61
CA GLY A 255 -26.70 -33.97 -19.63
C GLY A 255 -26.48 -32.45 -19.71
N SER A 256 -25.21 -32.07 -19.57
CA SER A 256 -24.60 -30.75 -19.81
C SER A 256 -25.22 -29.56 -19.06
N ASP A 257 -24.53 -29.15 -17.98
CA ASP A 257 -24.21 -27.75 -17.63
C ASP A 257 -23.95 -27.64 -16.12
N ILE A 258 -22.70 -27.92 -15.72
CA ILE A 258 -22.15 -27.54 -14.42
C ILE A 258 -21.04 -26.55 -14.71
N LEU A 259 -21.34 -25.25 -14.64
CA LEU A 259 -20.40 -24.15 -14.38
C LEU A 259 -21.18 -22.84 -14.27
N SER A 260 -21.93 -22.67 -13.19
CA SER A 260 -22.45 -21.35 -12.79
C SER A 260 -22.62 -21.27 -11.28
N ALA A 261 -21.50 -21.27 -10.57
CA ALA A 261 -21.41 -20.86 -9.16
C ALA A 261 -19.97 -20.46 -8.83
N ILE A 262 -19.53 -19.29 -9.32
CA ILE A 262 -18.38 -18.57 -8.77
C ILE A 262 -18.90 -17.19 -8.35
N PRO A 263 -18.74 -16.78 -7.08
CA PRO A 263 -19.07 -15.43 -6.65
C PRO A 263 -18.14 -14.43 -7.33
N ARG A 264 -18.73 -13.46 -8.05
CA ARG A 264 -18.05 -12.23 -8.49
C ARG A 264 -17.61 -11.46 -7.24
N VAL A 265 -16.31 -11.45 -6.94
CA VAL A 265 -15.70 -10.41 -6.10
C VAL A 265 -15.44 -9.24 -7.03
N LEU A 266 -16.39 -8.29 -7.04
CA LEU A 266 -16.26 -7.03 -7.74
C LEU A 266 -15.25 -6.15 -7.01
N SER A 267 -14.24 -5.73 -7.77
CA SER A 267 -13.41 -4.54 -7.56
C SER A 267 -14.18 -3.40 -6.90
N GLY A 268 -13.69 -2.93 -5.75
CA GLY A 268 -14.13 -1.68 -5.16
C GLY A 268 -13.71 -0.52 -6.05
N GLN A 269 -14.68 0.05 -6.78
CA GLN A 269 -14.58 1.40 -7.31
C GLN A 269 -14.53 2.36 -6.12
N ALA A 270 -13.37 2.98 -5.88
CA ALA A 270 -13.31 4.17 -5.05
C ALA A 270 -14.08 5.28 -5.78
N ALA A 271 -15.06 5.87 -5.09
CA ALA A 271 -15.82 6.98 -5.60
C ALA A 271 -14.91 8.19 -5.83
N HIS A 272 -14.97 8.74 -7.04
CA HIS A 272 -14.52 10.09 -7.36
C HIS A 272 -15.35 11.07 -6.52
N GLU A 273 -14.70 11.81 -5.61
CA GLU A 273 -15.24 13.07 -5.11
C GLU A 273 -14.59 14.19 -5.92
N ASP A 274 -15.42 14.89 -6.72
CA ASP A 274 -15.06 16.11 -7.42
C ASP A 274 -14.72 17.21 -6.40
N PHE A 275 -13.49 17.70 -6.45
CA PHE A 275 -13.08 18.91 -5.74
C PHE A 275 -12.84 20.02 -6.77
N ASP A 276 -13.76 21.00 -6.80
CA ASP A 276 -13.61 22.26 -7.51
C ASP A 276 -12.36 22.99 -6.99
N ILE A 277 -11.33 23.13 -7.83
CA ILE A 277 -10.21 24.04 -7.59
C ILE A 277 -10.46 25.30 -8.42
N GLN A 278 -10.81 26.37 -7.70
CA GLN A 278 -10.76 27.73 -8.22
C GLN A 278 -9.29 28.10 -8.52
N ASN A 279 -9.09 28.67 -9.72
CA ASN A 279 -7.83 29.18 -10.23
C ASN A 279 -7.07 30.05 -9.21
N ALA A 280 -5.80 29.72 -8.98
CA ALA A 280 -4.78 30.67 -8.59
C ALA A 280 -3.53 30.36 -9.43
N ASP A 281 -3.21 31.31 -10.31
CA ASP A 281 -1.94 31.39 -11.02
C ASP A 281 -0.79 31.38 -10.01
N ASP A 282 0.24 30.58 -10.27
CA ASP A 282 1.63 30.99 -10.04
C ASP A 282 2.57 30.10 -10.87
N ASN A 283 3.31 30.76 -11.75
CA ASN A 283 4.40 30.19 -12.53
C ASN A 283 5.53 29.81 -11.58
N ASP A 284 6.05 28.59 -11.67
CA ASP A 284 7.47 28.39 -11.38
C ASP A 284 8.10 27.26 -12.21
N ASP A 285 9.27 27.63 -12.70
CA ASP A 285 10.14 27.06 -13.71
C ASP A 285 10.66 25.65 -13.37
N HIS A 286 10.48 24.70 -14.30
CA HIS A 286 11.03 23.35 -14.20
C HIS A 286 12.53 23.35 -14.50
N GLY A 287 13.33 23.45 -13.43
CA GLY A 287 14.78 23.24 -13.45
C GLY A 287 15.16 21.82 -13.89
N ARG A 288 15.43 21.67 -15.19
CA ARG A 288 16.02 20.49 -15.82
C ARG A 288 17.49 20.37 -15.43
N ILE A 289 17.87 19.29 -14.75
CA ILE A 289 19.28 18.96 -14.49
C ILE A 289 19.89 18.48 -15.81
N VAL A 290 20.79 19.28 -16.38
CA VAL A 290 21.58 18.95 -17.57
C VAL A 290 22.93 18.41 -17.10
N SER A 291 23.29 17.22 -17.57
CA SER A 291 24.60 16.60 -17.39
C SER A 291 25.69 17.46 -18.06
N ALA A 292 26.75 17.78 -17.32
CA ALA A 292 27.91 18.46 -17.86
C ALA A 292 28.79 17.47 -18.64
N ASP A 293 29.06 17.84 -19.90
CA ASP A 293 30.01 17.17 -20.80
C ASP A 293 31.46 17.30 -20.29
N GLU A 294 32.24 16.25 -20.51
CA GLU A 294 33.69 16.19 -20.33
C GLU A 294 34.41 16.82 -21.55
N ASP A 295 35.25 17.81 -21.31
CA ASP A 295 36.35 18.30 -22.16
C ASP A 295 37.45 18.76 -21.17
N GLU A 296 38.77 18.57 -21.32
CA GLU A 296 39.62 18.32 -22.47
C GLU A 296 40.99 17.87 -21.90
N ALA A 297 41.69 16.94 -22.57
CA ALA A 297 43.09 16.63 -22.30
C ALA A 297 44.01 17.45 -23.23
N PRO A 298 45.14 18.01 -22.79
CA PRO A 298 46.10 18.58 -23.73
C PRO A 298 47.14 17.54 -24.16
N SER A 299 47.30 17.44 -25.47
CA SER A 299 48.35 16.71 -26.16
C SER A 299 49.68 17.47 -26.17
N LYS A 300 50.75 16.71 -26.37
CA LYS A 300 52.18 17.08 -26.37
C LYS A 300 52.54 18.26 -27.28
N GLN A 301 53.44 19.13 -26.80
CA GLN A 301 54.77 19.38 -27.37
C GLN A 301 55.69 19.99 -26.31
#